data_AF-A0A953N632-F1
#
_entry.id   AF-A0A953N632-F1
#
_cell.length_a   1.000
_cell.length_b   1.000
_cell.length_c   1.000
_cell.angle_alpha   90.00
_cell.angle_beta   90.00
_cell.angle_gamma   90.00
#
_symmetry.space_group_name_H-M   'P 1'
#
loop_
_entity.id
_entity.type
_entity.pdbx_description
1 polymer ?
#
loop_
_entity_poly.entity_id
_entity_poly.type
_entity_poly.pdbx_seq_one_letter_code
_entity_poly.pdbx_strand_id
1 'polypeptide(L)'
;MMRLVIQLWQSGTHDAQHSATPFMIAASAAAMDVEVCIHALGSSVELFEQSNHARHTPVAPLGRALSAYIDDALRSGVRVALCSTAMRDRALAPADMIPDATEIIGMVSMLELALDPTCKVLVY
;
A
#
# COMPACT_ATOMS: atom_id res chain seq x y z
N MET A 1 -15.19 13.18 -8.03
CA MET A 1 -13.75 13.22 -7.76
C MET A 1 -13.14 11.95 -8.33
N MET A 2 -11.96 12.02 -8.96
CA MET A 2 -11.32 10.82 -9.53
C MET A 2 -10.68 10.01 -8.39
N ARG A 3 -10.82 8.68 -8.45
CA ARG A 3 -10.21 7.75 -7.49
C ARG A 3 -9.19 6.86 -8.16
N LEU A 4 -8.11 6.58 -7.45
CA LEU A 4 -7.08 5.64 -7.88
C LEU A 4 -6.87 4.59 -6.79
N VAL A 5 -7.09 3.33 -7.13
CA VAL A 5 -6.68 2.19 -6.31
C VAL A 5 -5.38 1.62 -6.87
N ILE A 6 -4.38 1.45 -6.00
CA ILE A 6 -3.14 0.77 -6.32
C ILE A 6 -3.12 -0.55 -5.55
N GLN A 7 -3.31 -1.66 -6.24
CA GLN A 7 -3.24 -2.99 -5.64
C GLN A 7 -1.78 -3.44 -5.56
N LEU A 8 -1.35 -3.82 -4.36
CA LEU A 8 -0.07 -4.47 -4.12
C LEU A 8 -0.29 -5.99 -4.13
N TRP A 9 -0.03 -6.62 -5.26
CA TRP A 9 -0.06 -8.07 -5.43
C TRP A 9 1.34 -8.68 -5.25
N GLN A 10 2.36 -8.17 -5.95
CA GLN A 10 3.74 -8.70 -5.89
C GLN A 10 4.71 -7.78 -5.15
N SER A 11 4.23 -6.67 -4.59
CA SER A 11 5.10 -5.77 -3.81
C SER A 11 5.42 -6.38 -2.43
N GLY A 12 6.69 -6.34 -2.05
CA GLY A 12 7.18 -6.89 -0.79
C GLY A 12 8.67 -6.61 -0.56
N THR A 13 9.17 -6.96 0.61
CA THR A 13 10.57 -6.71 0.99
C THR A 13 11.58 -7.56 0.22
N HIS A 14 11.13 -8.66 -0.39
CA HIS A 14 11.94 -9.54 -1.23
C HIS A 14 12.47 -8.85 -2.50
N ASP A 15 11.77 -7.80 -2.97
CA ASP A 15 12.19 -6.97 -4.10
C ASP A 15 11.87 -5.50 -3.79
N ALA A 16 12.67 -4.91 -2.90
CA ALA A 16 12.49 -3.52 -2.47
C ALA A 16 12.59 -2.52 -3.62
N GLN A 17 13.39 -2.82 -4.65
CA GLN A 17 13.60 -1.93 -5.79
C GLN A 17 12.32 -1.72 -6.58
N HIS A 18 11.61 -2.80 -6.92
CA HIS A 18 10.35 -2.70 -7.65
C HIS A 18 9.21 -2.24 -6.73
N SER A 19 9.22 -2.66 -5.46
CA SER A 19 8.17 -2.33 -4.48
C SER A 19 8.09 -0.87 -4.10
N ALA A 20 9.13 -0.07 -4.33
CA ALA A 20 9.08 1.38 -4.10
C ALA A 20 8.16 2.11 -5.10
N THR A 21 8.04 1.58 -6.31
CA THR A 21 7.30 2.20 -7.43
C THR A 21 5.83 2.53 -7.13
N PRO A 22 5.00 1.60 -6.63
CA PRO A 22 3.61 1.91 -6.32
C PRO A 22 3.45 3.07 -5.33
N PHE A 23 4.34 3.20 -4.34
CA PHE A 23 4.29 4.30 -3.37
C PHE A 23 4.65 5.65 -3.99
N MET A 24 5.63 5.70 -4.89
CA MET A 24 5.97 6.91 -5.64
C MET A 24 4.81 7.36 -6.53
N ILE A 25 4.13 6.41 -7.18
CA ILE A 25 2.97 6.70 -8.03
C ILE A 25 1.79 7.16 -7.17
N ALA A 26 1.58 6.53 -6.01
CA ALA A 26 0.53 6.93 -5.08
C ALA A 26 0.72 8.38 -4.61
N ALA A 27 1.92 8.74 -4.14
CA ALA A 27 2.26 10.10 -3.72
C ALA A 27 2.08 11.12 -4.86
N SER A 28 2.51 10.76 -6.08
CA SER A 28 2.36 11.62 -7.26
C SER A 28 0.90 11.85 -7.63
N ALA A 29 0.06 10.81 -7.60
CA ALA A 29 -1.36 10.94 -7.88
C ALA A 29 -2.08 11.77 -6.80
N ALA A 30 -1.71 11.60 -5.54
CA ALA A 30 -2.24 12.43 -4.45
C ALA A 30 -1.89 13.91 -4.63
N ALA A 31 -0.68 14.23 -5.09
CA ALA A 31 -0.27 15.60 -5.43
C ALA A 31 -1.03 16.20 -6.63
N MET A 32 -1.77 15.39 -7.40
CA MET A 32 -2.67 15.82 -8.46
C MET A 32 -4.14 15.94 -8.00
N ASP A 33 -4.37 15.99 -6.68
CA ASP A 33 -5.71 16.01 -6.07
C ASP A 33 -6.59 14.78 -6.41
N VAL A 34 -5.95 13.64 -6.69
CA VAL A 34 -6.65 12.35 -6.85
C VAL A 34 -6.80 11.71 -5.48
N GLU A 35 -7.97 11.15 -5.19
CA GLU A 35 -8.15 10.32 -3.99
C GLU A 35 -7.49 8.96 -4.22
N VAL A 36 -6.42 8.68 -3.48
CA VAL A 36 -5.62 7.46 -3.66
C VAL A 36 -5.80 6.51 -2.48
N CYS A 37 -6.05 5.25 -2.80
CA CYS A 37 -6.03 4.14 -1.85
C CYS A 37 -5.06 3.06 -2.33
N ILE A 38 -4.10 2.69 -1.49
CA ILE A 38 -3.28 1.50 -1.67
C ILE A 38 -4.03 0.32 -1.03
N HIS A 39 -4.27 -0.74 -1.79
CA HIS A 39 -4.83 -1.98 -1.26
C HIS A 39 -3.77 -3.08 -1.22
N ALA A 40 -3.35 -3.46 -0.02
CA ALA A 40 -2.33 -4.47 0.20
C ALA A 40 -2.96 -5.88 0.23
N LEU A 41 -2.55 -6.75 -0.71
CA LEU A 41 -2.99 -8.13 -0.86
C LEU A 41 -1.87 -9.12 -0.49
N GLY A 42 -2.24 -10.32 -0.07
CA GLY A 42 -1.27 -11.40 0.15
C GLY A 42 -0.14 -10.98 1.09
N SER A 43 1.10 -11.26 0.71
CA SER A 43 2.29 -10.91 1.53
C SER A 43 2.58 -9.41 1.60
N SER A 44 2.01 -8.59 0.71
CA SER A 44 2.27 -7.16 0.73
C SER A 44 1.74 -6.46 1.99
N VAL A 45 0.81 -7.09 2.73
CA VAL A 45 0.36 -6.55 4.04
C VAL A 45 1.52 -6.46 5.04
N GLU A 46 2.53 -7.34 4.93
CA GLU A 46 3.71 -7.37 5.80
C GLU A 46 4.56 -6.10 5.64
N LEU A 47 4.44 -5.36 4.52
CA LEU A 47 5.12 -4.06 4.36
C LEU A 47 4.68 -3.02 5.40
N PHE A 48 3.47 -3.20 5.95
CA PHE A 48 2.86 -2.30 6.91
C PHE A 48 2.93 -2.82 8.34
N GLU A 49 3.53 -3.98 8.58
CA GLU A 49 3.73 -4.51 9.93
C GLU A 49 4.83 -3.72 10.65
N GLN A 50 4.58 -3.27 11.88
CA GLN A 50 5.52 -2.50 12.67
C GLN A 50 6.85 -3.25 12.88
N SER A 51 6.76 -4.55 13.13
CA SER A 51 7.88 -5.44 13.44
C SER A 51 8.75 -5.79 12.23
N ASN A 52 8.25 -5.59 11.00
CA ASN A 52 8.94 -6.00 9.78
C ASN A 52 10.08 -5.04 9.41
N HIS A 53 11.25 -5.22 10.01
CA HIS A 53 12.42 -4.39 9.73
C HIS A 53 12.96 -4.52 8.30
N ALA A 54 12.59 -5.57 7.55
CA ALA A 54 13.04 -5.74 6.17
C ALA A 54 12.51 -4.63 5.24
N ARG A 55 11.45 -3.90 5.64
CA ARG A 55 10.97 -2.72 4.92
C ARG A 55 11.96 -1.54 4.97
N HIS A 56 13.00 -1.60 5.79
CA HIS A 56 14.06 -0.59 5.80
C HIS A 56 15.19 -0.87 4.80
N THR A 57 15.05 -1.90 3.96
CA THR A 57 16.01 -2.20 2.88
C THR A 57 16.20 -0.98 1.97
N PRO A 58 17.45 -0.56 1.69
CA PRO A 58 17.73 0.56 0.79
C PRO A 58 17.29 0.29 -0.65
N VAL A 59 16.76 1.32 -1.30
CA VAL A 59 16.33 1.32 -2.70
C VAL A 59 17.27 2.23 -3.51
N ALA A 60 17.80 1.70 -4.61
CA ALA A 60 18.70 2.42 -5.50
C ALA A 60 17.93 3.38 -6.43
N PRO A 61 18.56 4.46 -6.93
CA PRO A 61 19.94 4.89 -6.70
C PRO A 61 20.11 5.79 -5.47
N LEU A 62 19.01 6.31 -4.90
CA LEU A 62 19.06 7.29 -3.82
C LEU A 62 19.46 6.69 -2.45
N GLY A 63 19.43 5.35 -2.32
CA GLY A 63 19.76 4.66 -1.09
C GLY A 63 18.74 4.86 0.04
N ARG A 64 17.55 5.39 -0.28
CA ARG A 64 16.46 5.59 0.69
C ARG A 64 15.85 4.24 1.05
N ALA A 65 15.53 4.03 2.32
CA ALA A 65 14.81 2.83 2.75
C ALA A 65 13.44 2.72 2.05
N LEU A 66 12.99 1.50 1.72
CA LEU A 66 11.64 1.27 1.18
C LEU A 66 10.54 1.91 2.06
N SER A 67 10.72 1.85 3.38
CA SER A 67 9.84 2.52 4.36
C SER A 67 9.70 4.02 4.11
N ALA A 68 10.76 4.69 3.65
CA ALA A 68 10.69 6.12 3.38
C ALA A 68 9.72 6.46 2.24
N TYR A 69 9.56 5.55 1.26
CA TYR A 69 8.58 5.70 0.18
C TYR A 69 7.16 5.42 0.68
N ILE A 70 6.98 4.43 1.55
CA ILE A 70 5.70 4.17 2.24
C ILE A 70 5.29 5.42 3.02
N ASP A 71 6.20 5.98 3.81
CA ASP A 71 5.94 7.18 4.62
C ASP A 71 5.67 8.42 3.76
N ASP A 72 6.34 8.58 2.61
CA ASP A 72 6.06 9.66 1.66
C ASP A 72 4.63 9.58 1.11
N ALA A 73 4.16 8.38 0.75
CA ALA A 73 2.80 8.17 0.27
C ALA A 73 1.77 8.53 1.36
N LEU A 74 1.96 8.03 2.57
CA LEU A 74 1.08 8.32 3.71
C LEU A 74 1.03 9.81 4.04
N ARG A 75 2.18 10.49 4.08
CA ARG A 75 2.25 11.96 4.28
C ARG A 75 1.56 12.76 3.19
N SER A 76 1.43 12.20 1.99
CA SER A 76 0.72 12.82 0.87
C SER A 76 -0.80 12.64 0.94
N GLY A 77 -1.32 11.98 1.98
CA GLY A 77 -2.75 11.71 2.15
C GLY A 77 -3.24 10.44 1.47
N VAL A 78 -2.33 9.58 0.99
CA VAL A 78 -2.69 8.26 0.47
C VAL A 78 -3.21 7.39 1.61
N ARG A 79 -4.38 6.79 1.41
CA ARG A 79 -4.94 5.80 2.35
C ARG A 79 -4.37 4.43 2.07
N VAL A 80 -4.23 3.60 3.11
CA VAL A 80 -3.83 2.20 2.97
C VAL A 80 -4.91 1.31 3.55
N ALA A 81 -5.44 0.42 2.73
CA ALA A 81 -6.37 -0.63 3.12
C ALA A 81 -5.68 -2.00 3.06
N LEU A 82 -5.78 -2.76 4.14
CA LEU A 82 -5.19 -4.09 4.30
C LEU A 82 -6.24 -5.16 3.99
N CYS A 83 -5.88 -6.16 3.18
CA CYS A 83 -6.77 -7.26 2.87
C CYS A 83 -7.08 -8.11 4.12
N SER A 84 -8.35 -8.16 4.49
CA SER A 84 -8.82 -8.90 5.68
C SER A 84 -8.45 -10.38 5.67
N THR A 85 -8.47 -11.04 4.51
CA THR A 85 -8.04 -12.44 4.37
C THR A 85 -6.54 -12.57 4.59
N ALA A 86 -5.74 -11.69 3.97
CA ALA A 86 -4.29 -11.73 4.11
C ALA A 86 -3.83 -11.48 5.56
N MET A 87 -4.49 -10.56 6.27
CA MET A 87 -4.29 -10.31 7.70
C MET A 87 -4.58 -11.56 8.53
N ARG A 88 -5.73 -12.21 8.31
CA ARG A 88 -6.11 -13.44 9.03
C ARG A 88 -5.15 -14.59 8.76
N ASP A 89 -4.76 -14.81 7.51
CA ASP A 89 -3.86 -15.91 7.11
C ASP A 89 -2.47 -15.80 7.77
N ARG A 90 -2.09 -14.58 8.18
CA ARG A 90 -0.81 -14.26 8.82
C ARG A 90 -0.92 -14.03 10.33
N ALA A 91 -2.11 -14.18 10.91
CA ALA A 91 -2.40 -13.87 12.30
C ALA A 91 -2.01 -12.44 12.72
N LEU A 92 -2.15 -11.47 11.80
CA LEU A 92 -1.90 -10.06 12.05
C LEU A 92 -3.16 -9.36 12.57
N ALA A 93 -3.00 -8.54 13.61
CA ALA A 93 -4.03 -7.65 14.14
C ALA A 93 -3.74 -6.19 13.73
N PRO A 94 -4.76 -5.30 13.75
CA PRO A 94 -4.54 -3.88 13.49
C PRO A 94 -3.46 -3.24 14.37
N ALA A 95 -3.29 -3.72 15.60
CA ALA A 95 -2.28 -3.24 16.54
C ALA A 95 -0.84 -3.57 16.13
N ASP A 96 -0.66 -4.57 15.26
CA ASP A 96 0.65 -4.98 14.72
C ASP A 96 1.08 -4.10 13.54
N MET A 97 0.17 -3.27 13.02
CA MET A 97 0.37 -2.47 11.80
C MET A 97 0.81 -1.04 12.12
N ILE A 98 1.51 -0.39 11.20
CA ILE A 98 1.87 1.02 11.36
C ILE A 98 0.59 1.86 11.57
N PRO A 99 0.64 2.93 12.39
CA PRO A 99 -0.56 3.66 12.81
C PRO A 99 -1.43 4.19 11.67
N ASP A 100 -0.82 4.53 10.54
CA ASP A 100 -1.51 5.12 9.38
C ASP A 100 -2.09 4.07 8.39
N ALA A 101 -1.89 2.77 8.65
CA ALA A 101 -2.35 1.67 7.81
C ALA A 101 -3.24 0.69 8.60
N THR A 102 -4.36 1.18 9.14
CA THR A 102 -5.26 0.38 9.99
C THR A 102 -6.58 0.03 9.34
N GLU A 103 -6.87 0.57 8.15
CA GLU A 103 -8.10 0.24 7.42
C GLU A 103 -8.02 -1.20 6.91
N ILE A 104 -9.08 -1.98 7.14
CA ILE A 104 -9.15 -3.39 6.71
C ILE A 104 -10.37 -3.57 5.82
N ILE A 105 -10.16 -4.07 4.60
CA ILE A 105 -11.23 -4.34 3.64
C ILE A 105 -11.17 -5.76 3.09
N GLY A 106 -12.29 -6.25 2.60
CA GLY A 106 -12.38 -7.52 1.87
C GLY A 106 -12.29 -7.35 0.36
N MET A 107 -12.14 -8.46 -0.36
CA MET A 107 -12.14 -8.45 -1.83
C MET A 107 -13.44 -7.87 -2.42
N VAL A 108 -14.59 -8.09 -1.76
CA VAL A 108 -15.88 -7.53 -2.18
C VAL A 108 -15.83 -6.00 -2.19
N SER A 109 -15.41 -5.37 -1.09
CA SER A 109 -15.29 -3.90 -0.99
C SER A 109 -14.28 -3.34 -1.99
N MET A 110 -13.19 -4.06 -2.26
CA MET A 110 -12.26 -3.66 -3.33
C MET A 110 -12.92 -3.69 -4.71
N LEU A 111 -13.65 -4.76 -5.03
CA LEU A 111 -14.34 -4.89 -6.32
C LEU A 111 -15.43 -3.84 -6.48
N GLU A 112 -16.14 -3.48 -5.41
CA GLU A 112 -17.08 -2.35 -5.42
C GLU A 112 -16.39 -1.04 -5.79
N LEU A 113 -15.21 -0.75 -5.23
CA LEU A 113 -14.40 0.40 -5.63
C LEU A 113 -13.96 0.32 -7.09
N ALA A 114 -13.49 -0.84 -7.54
CA ALA A 114 -12.99 -1.03 -8.90
C ALA A 114 -14.07 -0.90 -9.98
N LEU A 115 -15.32 -1.25 -9.65
CA LEU A 115 -16.47 -1.16 -10.55
C LEU A 115 -17.04 0.26 -10.62
N ASP A 116 -16.64 1.16 -9.73
CA ASP A 116 -17.04 2.56 -9.81
C ASP A 116 -16.43 3.22 -11.06
N PRO A 117 -17.23 3.85 -11.95
CA PRO A 117 -16.72 4.46 -13.18
C PRO A 117 -15.65 5.55 -12.97
N THR A 118 -15.66 6.18 -11.80
CA THR A 118 -14.70 7.23 -11.40
C THR A 118 -13.41 6.67 -10.82
N CYS A 119 -13.34 5.36 -10.59
CA CYS A 119 -12.17 4.68 -10.09
C CYS A 119 -11.32 4.15 -11.25
N LYS A 120 -10.01 4.26 -11.11
CA LYS A 120 -9.01 3.54 -11.90
C LYS A 120 -8.21 2.63 -10.99
N VAL A 121 -7.74 1.51 -11.53
CA VAL A 121 -6.97 0.52 -10.77
C VAL A 121 -5.64 0.30 -11.47
N LEU A 122 -4.57 0.34 -10.69
CA LEU A 122 -3.24 -0.12 -11.10
C LEU A 122 -2.85 -1.30 -10.21
N VAL A 123 -2.11 -2.26 -10.75
CA VAL A 123 -1.69 -3.48 -10.05
C VAL A 123 -0.18 -3.60 -10.13
N TYR A 124 0.46 -3.85 -8.98
CA TYR A 124 1.91 -3.99 -8.82
C TYR A 124 2.29 -5.28 -8.11
#